data_AF-A0A3A9G827-F1
#
_entry.id   AF-A0A3A9G827-F1
#
_cell.length_a   1.000
_cell.length_b   1.000
_cell.length_c   1.000
_cell.angle_alpha   90.00
_cell.angle_beta   90.00
_cell.angle_gamma   90.00
#
_symmetry.space_group_name_H-M   'P 1'
#
loop_
_entity.id
_entity.type
_entity.pdbx_description
1 polymer ?
#
loop_
_entity_poly.entity_id
_entity_poly.type
_entity_poly.pdbx_seq_one_letter_code
_entity_poly.pdbx_strand_id
1 'polypeptide(L)'
;MKKRFAAAMATALALFTISMTGCGIVKVVKIGEEAALTGETVFDAGAESQGSWGAIVEEITGNAQEISAADFDVTSGAFPISATGKIISVDQESKKGTLTVELDGYSGDKTFKIQIGPVYSGTSVRDAQTQKIYSDFTNQGEWSEYALALNDLVNTNVVTPLALDSSAAGKTITLVGVYSASATSTITITPVSMSIS
;
A
#
# COMPACT_ATOMS: atom_id res chain seq x y z
N MET A 1 40.09 -38.81 59.26
CA MET A 1 41.38 -38.56 58.57
C MET A 1 41.14 -38.53 57.06
N LYS A 2 41.64 -37.48 56.38
CA LYS A 2 42.16 -37.37 54.98
C LYS A 2 41.69 -38.44 53.96
N LYS A 3 41.35 -38.18 52.68
CA LYS A 3 41.41 -37.06 51.74
C LYS A 3 40.90 -37.62 50.37
N ARG A 4 40.41 -36.73 49.49
CA ARG A 4 40.54 -36.73 47.99
C ARG A 4 39.51 -37.39 47.05
N PHE A 5 38.73 -36.49 46.41
CA PHE A 5 38.37 -36.35 44.99
C PHE A 5 38.90 -37.36 43.96
N ALA A 6 38.00 -37.90 43.11
CA ALA A 6 37.91 -37.59 41.66
C ALA A 6 36.82 -38.44 40.93
N ALA A 7 35.98 -37.74 40.16
CA ALA A 7 35.27 -38.12 38.92
C ALA A 7 34.72 -39.55 38.70
N ALA A 8 33.37 -39.68 38.67
CA ALA A 8 32.66 -40.77 37.97
C ALA A 8 31.19 -40.41 37.70
N MET A 9 30.82 -40.11 36.46
CA MET A 9 29.47 -40.23 35.86
C MET A 9 29.59 -39.76 34.40
N ALA A 10 29.18 -40.46 33.34
CA ALA A 10 28.34 -41.63 33.21
C ALA A 10 28.68 -42.34 31.87
N THR A 11 28.70 -43.67 31.89
CA THR A 11 28.60 -44.52 30.70
C THR A 11 27.59 -45.61 31.01
N ALA A 12 26.42 -45.53 30.38
CA ALA A 12 25.34 -46.52 30.33
C ALA A 12 24.29 -45.92 29.38
N LEU A 13 23.64 -46.62 28.45
CA LEU A 13 23.54 -48.03 28.14
C LEU A 13 22.89 -48.14 26.75
N ALA A 14 23.15 -49.26 26.10
CA ALA A 14 22.77 -49.62 24.75
C ALA A 14 21.25 -49.75 24.48
N LEU A 15 20.94 -49.64 23.17
CA LEU A 15 19.92 -50.38 22.40
C LEU A 15 18.44 -50.22 22.77
N PHE A 16 17.72 -49.50 21.92
CA PHE A 16 16.39 -49.93 21.45
C PHE A 16 16.16 -49.43 20.02
N THR A 17 16.48 -50.28 19.03
CA THR A 17 16.02 -50.13 17.65
C THR A 17 14.78 -51.00 17.48
N ILE A 18 13.61 -50.40 17.24
CA ILE A 18 12.51 -50.93 16.42
C ILE A 18 11.56 -49.76 16.05
N SER A 19 11.50 -49.52 14.75
CA SER A 19 10.47 -48.87 13.93
C SER A 19 9.38 -47.99 14.56
N MET A 20 9.38 -46.71 14.17
CA MET A 20 8.15 -46.06 13.71
C MET A 20 8.40 -45.36 12.37
N THR A 21 8.08 -46.09 11.30
CA THR A 21 7.64 -45.52 10.02
C THR A 21 6.38 -44.69 10.26
N GLY A 22 6.40 -43.43 9.83
CA GLY A 22 5.19 -42.62 9.68
C GLY A 22 5.16 -41.33 10.49
N CYS A 23 6.07 -40.41 10.19
CA CYS A 23 5.86 -38.96 10.20
C CYS A 23 7.13 -38.39 9.57
N GLY A 24 7.02 -37.80 8.38
CA GLY A 24 8.16 -37.20 7.68
C GLY A 24 8.92 -36.26 8.59
N ILE A 25 10.25 -36.23 8.43
CA ILE A 25 11.12 -35.22 9.04
C ILE A 25 10.55 -33.86 8.64
N VAL A 26 9.79 -33.23 9.53
CA VAL A 26 9.37 -31.84 9.37
C VAL A 26 10.63 -31.03 9.56
N LYS A 27 11.29 -30.76 8.44
CA LYS A 27 12.45 -29.88 8.40
C LYS A 27 11.90 -28.50 8.76
N VAL A 28 12.15 -28.05 9.99
CA VAL A 28 11.78 -26.71 10.44
C VAL A 28 12.65 -25.75 9.62
N VAL A 29 12.07 -25.23 8.55
CA VAL A 29 12.68 -24.17 7.75
C VAL A 29 12.59 -22.91 8.58
N LYS A 30 13.72 -22.20 8.72
CA LYS A 30 13.72 -20.89 9.38
C LYS A 30 12.95 -19.92 8.49
N ILE A 31 12.10 -19.08 9.10
CA ILE A 31 11.45 -17.96 8.43
C ILE A 31 12.52 -17.18 7.65
N GLY A 32 12.40 -17.14 6.32
CA GLY A 32 13.33 -16.46 5.41
C GLY A 32 14.30 -17.36 4.60
N GLU A 33 14.37 -18.67 4.86
CA GLU A 33 15.21 -19.62 4.07
C GLU A 33 14.40 -20.53 3.12
N GLU A 34 13.08 -20.32 3.03
CA GLU A 34 12.14 -21.14 2.21
C GLU A 34 12.47 -21.05 0.71
N ALA A 35 12.76 -19.85 0.20
CA ALA A 35 13.06 -19.59 -1.22
C ALA A 35 14.27 -20.36 -1.75
N ALA A 36 15.27 -20.64 -0.90
CA ALA A 36 16.47 -21.40 -1.28
C ALA A 36 16.20 -22.91 -1.42
N LEU A 37 15.08 -23.41 -0.88
CA LEU A 37 14.71 -24.83 -0.90
C LEU A 37 13.62 -25.14 -1.93
N THR A 38 12.77 -24.16 -2.27
CA THR A 38 11.63 -24.33 -3.18
C THR A 38 11.92 -23.93 -4.62
N GLY A 39 12.95 -23.10 -4.86
CA GLY A 39 13.17 -22.47 -6.16
C GLY A 39 12.17 -21.36 -6.47
N GLU A 40 11.45 -20.89 -5.44
CA GLU A 40 10.42 -19.87 -5.54
C GLU A 40 11.06 -18.49 -5.63
N THR A 41 10.74 -17.77 -6.70
CA THR A 41 11.13 -16.37 -6.86
C THR A 41 10.42 -15.54 -5.79
N VAL A 42 11.18 -14.79 -5.00
CA VAL A 42 10.61 -13.82 -4.04
C VAL A 42 9.73 -12.83 -4.80
N PHE A 43 8.49 -12.67 -4.35
CA PHE A 43 7.56 -11.70 -4.91
C PHE A 43 8.16 -10.29 -4.87
N ASP A 44 8.19 -9.61 -6.02
CA ASP A 44 8.68 -8.25 -6.15
C ASP A 44 7.51 -7.30 -6.41
N ALA A 45 6.95 -6.76 -5.34
CA ALA A 45 5.84 -5.80 -5.41
C ALA A 45 6.15 -4.57 -6.24
N GLY A 46 7.42 -4.11 -6.21
CA GLY A 46 7.88 -2.94 -6.97
C GLY A 46 7.86 -3.21 -8.47
N ALA A 47 8.41 -4.35 -8.90
CA ALA A 47 8.37 -4.75 -10.30
C ALA A 47 6.93 -4.97 -10.80
N GLU A 48 6.09 -5.67 -10.02
CA GLU A 48 4.70 -5.95 -10.39
C GLU A 48 3.87 -4.67 -10.53
N SER A 49 3.93 -3.77 -9.54
CA SER A 49 3.23 -2.47 -9.60
C SER A 49 3.74 -1.58 -10.72
N GLN A 50 5.05 -1.56 -10.98
CA GLN A 50 5.63 -0.78 -12.07
C GLN A 50 5.17 -1.29 -13.44
N GLY A 51 5.01 -2.61 -13.59
CA GLY A 51 4.51 -3.24 -14.81
C GLY A 51 3.04 -2.94 -15.09
N SER A 52 2.20 -2.81 -14.05
CA SER A 52 0.77 -2.50 -14.19
C SER A 52 0.44 -1.01 -14.16
N TRP A 53 1.36 -0.16 -13.69
CA TRP A 53 1.11 1.28 -13.44
C TRP A 53 0.45 2.02 -14.60
N GLY A 54 0.98 1.87 -15.82
CA GLY A 54 0.44 2.58 -16.99
C GLY A 54 -1.02 2.23 -17.28
N ALA A 55 -1.35 0.94 -17.24
CA ALA A 55 -2.72 0.46 -17.47
C ALA A 55 -3.67 0.86 -16.32
N ILE A 56 -3.18 0.90 -15.09
CA ILE A 56 -3.95 1.38 -13.93
C ILE A 56 -4.29 2.86 -14.08
N VAL A 57 -3.32 3.69 -14.47
CA VAL A 57 -3.56 5.13 -14.70
C VAL A 57 -4.57 5.34 -15.82
N GLU A 58 -4.46 4.58 -16.91
CA GLU A 58 -5.39 4.64 -18.04
C GLU A 58 -6.81 4.24 -17.62
N GLU A 59 -6.95 3.13 -16.89
CA GLU A 59 -8.23 2.64 -16.37
C GLU A 59 -8.89 3.65 -15.42
N ILE A 60 -8.14 4.13 -14.42
CA ILE A 60 -8.65 5.10 -13.45
C ILE A 60 -9.05 6.40 -14.15
N THR A 61 -8.27 6.86 -15.13
CA THR A 61 -8.60 8.06 -15.91
C THR A 61 -9.84 7.85 -16.77
N GLY A 62 -9.98 6.69 -17.42
CA GLY A 62 -11.15 6.37 -18.24
C GLY A 62 -12.44 6.20 -17.44
N ASN A 63 -12.33 5.77 -16.19
CA ASN A 63 -13.46 5.56 -15.28
C ASN A 63 -13.73 6.75 -14.33
N ALA A 64 -12.93 7.82 -14.41
CA ALA A 64 -13.03 8.97 -13.52
C ALA A 64 -14.36 9.69 -13.68
N GLN A 65 -15.07 9.87 -12.56
CA GLN A 65 -16.29 10.68 -12.50
C GLN A 65 -15.95 12.13 -12.18
N GLU A 66 -16.61 13.06 -12.87
CA GLU A 66 -16.57 14.47 -12.49
C GLU A 66 -17.16 14.67 -11.09
N ILE A 67 -16.64 15.66 -10.36
CA ILE A 67 -17.04 15.95 -8.97
C ILE A 67 -18.55 16.14 -8.79
N SER A 68 -19.23 16.72 -9.78
CA SER A 68 -20.69 16.94 -9.74
C SER A 68 -21.52 15.65 -9.86
N ALA A 69 -20.93 14.55 -10.32
CA ALA A 69 -21.58 13.25 -10.50
C ALA A 69 -21.17 12.21 -9.45
N ALA A 70 -20.11 12.47 -8.68
CA ALA A 70 -19.60 11.55 -7.67
C ALA A 70 -20.49 11.52 -6.42
N ASP A 71 -20.69 10.33 -5.85
CA ASP A 71 -21.40 10.14 -4.59
C ASP A 71 -20.40 10.07 -3.43
N PHE A 72 -20.33 11.14 -2.63
CA PHE A 72 -19.42 11.24 -1.48
C PHE A 72 -20.03 10.75 -0.16
N ASP A 73 -21.27 10.26 -0.16
CA ASP A 73 -21.95 9.71 1.02
C ASP A 73 -21.87 8.17 1.10
N VAL A 74 -21.17 7.55 0.14
CA VAL A 74 -20.81 6.12 0.18
C VAL A 74 -19.91 5.79 1.38
N THR A 75 -20.15 4.63 1.99
CA THR A 75 -19.45 4.20 3.22
C THR A 75 -18.36 3.15 3.00
N SER A 76 -18.27 2.58 1.79
CA SER A 76 -17.21 1.65 1.41
C SER A 76 -16.87 1.73 -0.08
N GLY A 77 -15.61 1.47 -0.42
CA GLY A 77 -15.14 1.43 -1.81
C GLY A 77 -14.12 2.52 -2.10
N ALA A 78 -13.53 2.42 -3.29
CA ALA A 78 -12.58 3.37 -3.83
C ALA A 78 -13.05 3.76 -5.23
N PHE A 79 -13.15 5.06 -5.48
CA PHE A 79 -13.88 5.58 -6.64
C PHE A 79 -13.00 6.58 -7.41
N PRO A 80 -12.77 6.35 -8.72
CA PRO A 80 -12.05 7.28 -9.58
C PRO A 80 -12.82 8.60 -9.77
N ILE A 81 -12.11 9.73 -9.66
CA ILE A 81 -12.64 11.06 -9.90
C ILE A 81 -11.68 11.93 -10.70
N SER A 82 -12.25 12.84 -11.49
CA SER A 82 -11.57 13.95 -12.14
C SER A 82 -12.03 15.26 -11.50
N ALA A 83 -11.09 16.16 -11.24
CA ALA A 83 -11.40 17.40 -10.55
C ALA A 83 -10.47 18.54 -10.96
N THR A 84 -11.03 19.75 -10.99
CA THR A 84 -10.27 20.99 -10.94
C THR A 84 -10.70 21.76 -9.70
N GLY A 85 -9.80 22.55 -9.12
CA GLY A 85 -10.11 23.33 -7.94
C GLY A 85 -8.99 24.24 -7.51
N LYS A 86 -9.12 24.78 -6.30
CA LYS A 86 -8.15 25.69 -5.69
C LYS A 86 -7.49 25.06 -4.47
N ILE A 87 -6.17 25.19 -4.38
CA ILE A 87 -5.43 24.78 -3.20
C ILE A 87 -5.65 25.81 -2.08
N ILE A 88 -6.16 25.37 -0.94
CA ILE A 88 -6.42 26.21 0.23
C ILE A 88 -5.23 26.21 1.17
N SER A 89 -4.67 25.03 1.44
CA SER A 89 -3.51 24.89 2.31
C SER A 89 -2.68 23.66 1.94
N VAL A 90 -1.40 23.73 2.30
CA VAL A 90 -0.40 22.68 2.12
C VAL A 90 0.11 22.32 3.51
N ASP A 91 -0.14 21.09 3.94
CA ASP A 91 0.36 20.54 5.21
C ASP A 91 1.42 19.48 4.90
N GLN A 92 2.65 19.71 5.34
CA GLN A 92 3.76 18.76 5.23
C GLN A 92 4.50 18.60 6.58
N GLU A 93 3.85 18.96 7.70
CA GLU A 93 4.48 18.83 9.01
C GLU A 93 4.73 17.37 9.39
N SER A 94 3.89 16.47 8.87
CA SER A 94 4.03 15.02 9.03
C SER A 94 4.41 14.33 7.72
N LYS A 95 4.88 13.08 7.82
CA LYS A 95 5.11 12.22 6.64
C LYS A 95 3.83 11.92 5.84
N LYS A 96 2.65 12.18 6.41
CA LYS A 96 1.34 12.08 5.76
C LYS A 96 0.88 13.45 5.28
N GLY A 97 1.71 14.12 4.48
CA GLY A 97 1.40 15.43 3.94
C GLY A 97 0.09 15.45 3.15
N THR A 98 -0.65 16.55 3.24
CA THR A 98 -1.94 16.73 2.56
C THR A 98 -2.10 18.12 1.95
N LEU A 99 -2.82 18.20 0.83
CA LEU A 99 -3.39 19.45 0.31
C LEU A 99 -4.86 19.52 0.68
N THR A 100 -5.28 20.61 1.32
CA THR A 100 -6.71 20.90 1.43
C THR A 100 -7.13 21.69 0.20
N VAL A 101 -8.19 21.25 -0.47
CA VAL A 101 -8.64 21.85 -1.74
C VAL A 101 -10.14 22.15 -1.70
N GLU A 102 -10.52 23.22 -2.39
CA GLU A 102 -11.90 23.50 -2.79
C GLU A 102 -12.05 23.06 -4.24
N LEU A 103 -12.92 22.09 -4.51
CA LEU A 103 -13.12 21.53 -5.84
C LEU A 103 -14.26 22.25 -6.56
N ASP A 104 -14.02 22.61 -7.81
CA ASP A 104 -15.01 23.27 -8.65
C ASP A 104 -16.21 22.33 -8.90
N GLY A 105 -17.42 22.90 -8.89
CA GLY A 105 -18.65 22.13 -9.07
C GLY A 105 -19.13 21.38 -7.83
N TYR A 106 -18.40 21.44 -6.71
CA TYR A 106 -18.85 20.91 -5.43
C TYR A 106 -19.49 21.99 -4.56
N SER A 107 -20.69 21.73 -4.04
CA SER A 107 -21.43 22.66 -3.18
C SER A 107 -21.87 22.05 -1.84
N GLY A 108 -21.34 20.88 -1.49
CA GLY A 108 -21.66 20.20 -0.23
C GLY A 108 -20.75 20.64 0.93
N ASP A 109 -20.79 19.88 2.02
CA ASP A 109 -20.09 20.18 3.28
C ASP A 109 -18.81 19.35 3.48
N LYS A 110 -18.45 18.49 2.52
CA LYS A 110 -17.25 17.66 2.61
C LYS A 110 -15.99 18.49 2.37
N THR A 111 -14.94 18.15 3.10
CA THR A 111 -13.59 18.68 2.91
C THR A 111 -12.75 17.67 2.14
N PHE A 112 -12.09 18.13 1.08
CA PHE A 112 -11.23 17.28 0.27
C PHE A 112 -9.76 17.45 0.66
N LYS A 113 -9.11 16.33 0.91
CA LYS A 113 -7.67 16.24 1.20
C LYS A 113 -6.98 15.36 0.17
N ILE A 114 -6.05 15.92 -0.58
CA ILE A 114 -5.21 15.16 -1.50
C ILE A 114 -3.94 14.73 -0.76
N GLN A 115 -3.61 13.45 -0.82
CA GLN A 115 -2.40 12.92 -0.21
C GLN A 115 -1.17 13.31 -1.04
N ILE A 116 -0.20 13.95 -0.39
CA ILE A 116 1.05 14.43 -1.02
C ILE A 116 2.31 14.08 -0.21
N GLY A 117 2.17 13.33 0.87
CA GLY A 117 3.30 12.88 1.68
C GLY A 117 3.86 11.54 1.20
N PRO A 118 5.11 11.20 1.55
CA PRO A 118 5.69 9.89 1.26
C PRO A 118 5.00 8.73 1.98
N VAL A 119 4.07 9.00 2.91
CA VAL A 119 3.26 7.99 3.60
C VAL A 119 1.79 8.21 3.28
N TYR A 120 1.22 7.29 2.50
CA TYR A 120 -0.20 7.27 2.15
C TYR A 120 -1.01 6.48 3.18
N SER A 121 -2.25 6.89 3.36
CA SER A 121 -3.23 6.15 4.14
C SER A 121 -4.13 5.36 3.19
N GLY A 122 -4.27 4.07 3.47
CA GLY A 122 -5.14 3.18 2.70
C GLY A 122 -4.54 2.69 1.38
N THR A 123 -5.40 2.06 0.58
CA THR A 123 -5.04 1.27 -0.60
C THR A 123 -5.90 1.63 -1.81
N SER A 124 -6.47 2.84 -1.81
CA SER A 124 -7.46 3.31 -2.79
C SER A 124 -7.13 2.99 -4.26
N VAL A 125 -5.90 3.25 -4.71
CA VAL A 125 -5.49 2.99 -6.10
C VAL A 125 -5.58 1.50 -6.44
N ARG A 126 -5.10 0.62 -5.55
CA ARG A 126 -5.23 -0.84 -5.72
C ARG A 126 -6.69 -1.26 -5.74
N ASP A 127 -7.50 -0.66 -4.88
CA ASP A 127 -8.90 -1.07 -4.68
C ASP A 127 -9.84 -0.58 -5.78
N ALA A 128 -9.45 0.44 -6.56
CA ALA A 128 -10.25 1.00 -7.64
C ALA A 128 -9.92 0.45 -9.05
N GLN A 129 -8.80 -0.25 -9.21
CA GLN A 129 -8.35 -0.82 -10.48
C GLN A 129 -8.70 -2.30 -10.61
N THR A 130 -8.71 -2.81 -11.85
CA THR A 130 -9.01 -4.22 -12.15
C THR A 130 -7.87 -4.95 -12.89
N GLN A 131 -6.76 -4.27 -13.17
CA GLN A 131 -5.56 -4.84 -13.80
C GLN A 131 -4.94 -6.00 -13.02
N LYS A 132 -4.99 -5.93 -11.69
CA LYS A 132 -4.53 -6.97 -10.78
C LYS A 132 -5.56 -7.17 -9.67
N ILE A 133 -5.96 -8.41 -9.46
CA ILE A 133 -6.93 -8.80 -8.43
C ILE A 133 -6.28 -9.73 -7.42
N TYR A 134 -6.91 -9.92 -6.26
CA TYR A 134 -6.36 -10.74 -5.18
C TYR A 134 -5.90 -12.15 -5.63
N SER A 135 -6.60 -12.78 -6.59
CA SER A 135 -6.23 -14.11 -7.10
C SER A 135 -4.95 -14.16 -7.92
N ASP A 136 -4.39 -13.00 -8.29
CA ASP A 136 -3.08 -12.91 -8.96
C ASP A 136 -1.91 -12.97 -7.97
N PHE A 137 -2.20 -13.05 -6.66
CA PHE A 137 -1.23 -13.08 -5.58
C PHE A 137 -1.41 -14.35 -4.75
N THR A 138 -0.31 -14.82 -4.17
CA THR A 138 -0.28 -16.08 -3.41
C THR A 138 -0.90 -15.91 -2.02
N ASN A 139 -0.78 -14.72 -1.44
CA ASN A 139 -1.18 -14.45 -0.07
C ASN A 139 -1.54 -12.97 0.17
N GLN A 140 -2.13 -12.70 1.35
CA GLN A 140 -2.52 -11.36 1.77
C GLN A 140 -1.33 -10.40 1.96
N GLY A 141 -0.14 -10.93 2.24
CA GLY A 141 1.10 -10.15 2.36
C GLY A 141 1.46 -9.52 1.03
N GLU A 142 1.60 -10.33 -0.02
CA GLU A 142 1.90 -9.88 -1.39
C GLU A 142 0.85 -8.87 -1.90
N TRP A 143 -0.43 -9.15 -1.66
CA TRP A 143 -1.52 -8.22 -2.01
C TRP A 143 -1.44 -6.87 -1.28
N SER A 144 -0.90 -6.88 -0.06
CA SER A 144 -0.70 -5.66 0.72
C SER A 144 0.55 -4.90 0.27
N GLU A 145 1.65 -5.61 0.02
CA GLU A 145 2.89 -5.05 -0.50
C GLU A 145 2.69 -4.41 -1.88
N TYR A 146 1.91 -5.05 -2.75
CA TYR A 146 1.51 -4.47 -4.03
C TYR A 146 0.77 -3.14 -3.88
N ALA A 147 -0.12 -3.03 -2.88
CA ALA A 147 -0.83 -1.79 -2.58
C ALA A 147 0.10 -0.67 -2.14
N LEU A 148 1.09 -1.00 -1.29
CA LEU A 148 2.10 -0.05 -0.83
C LEU A 148 2.99 0.40 -1.98
N ALA A 149 3.43 -0.53 -2.83
CA ALA A 149 4.23 -0.22 -3.99
C ALA A 149 3.49 0.71 -4.99
N LEU A 150 2.18 0.53 -5.18
CA LEU A 150 1.36 1.47 -5.95
C LEU A 150 1.33 2.88 -5.32
N ASN A 151 1.24 2.99 -4.00
CA ASN A 151 1.32 4.29 -3.32
C ASN A 151 2.70 4.95 -3.48
N ASP A 152 3.78 4.15 -3.47
CA ASP A 152 5.14 4.64 -3.73
C ASP A 152 5.28 5.16 -5.16
N LEU A 153 4.64 4.50 -6.14
CA LEU A 153 4.58 4.98 -7.52
C LEU A 153 3.77 6.27 -7.66
N VAL A 154 2.64 6.40 -6.96
CA VAL A 154 1.91 7.68 -6.87
C VAL A 154 2.84 8.78 -6.37
N ASN A 155 3.55 8.53 -5.27
CA ASN A 155 4.46 9.51 -4.71
C ASN A 155 5.58 9.90 -5.68
N THR A 156 6.18 8.90 -6.34
CA THR A 156 7.36 9.07 -7.19
C THR A 156 7.01 9.71 -8.53
N ASN A 157 5.91 9.29 -9.15
CA ASN A 157 5.57 9.66 -10.52
C ASN A 157 4.64 10.89 -10.58
N VAL A 158 3.83 11.13 -9.54
CA VAL A 158 2.79 12.17 -9.56
C VAL A 158 3.15 13.33 -8.62
N VAL A 159 3.51 13.04 -7.38
CA VAL A 159 3.63 14.08 -6.34
C VAL A 159 5.02 14.70 -6.29
N THR A 160 6.07 13.88 -6.22
CA THR A 160 7.47 14.34 -6.10
C THR A 160 7.88 15.30 -7.24
N PRO A 161 7.53 15.06 -8.52
CA PRO A 161 7.89 15.94 -9.62
C PRO A 161 7.27 17.34 -9.53
N LEU A 162 6.17 17.51 -8.79
CA LEU A 162 5.51 18.80 -8.61
C LEU A 162 6.22 19.71 -7.60
N ALA A 163 7.16 19.17 -6.82
CA ALA A 163 7.97 19.90 -5.84
C ALA A 163 7.11 20.83 -4.96
N LEU A 164 6.02 20.30 -4.42
CA LEU A 164 5.03 21.04 -3.65
C LEU A 164 5.63 21.66 -2.38
N ASP A 165 5.36 22.93 -2.18
CA ASP A 165 5.66 23.66 -0.95
C ASP A 165 4.48 24.58 -0.58
N SER A 166 4.63 25.39 0.48
CA SER A 166 3.57 26.30 0.94
C SER A 166 3.17 27.36 -0.09
N SER A 167 3.98 27.64 -1.11
CA SER A 167 3.66 28.57 -2.20
C SER A 167 2.62 28.02 -3.18
N ALA A 168 2.29 26.73 -3.10
CA ALA A 168 1.21 26.15 -3.90
C ALA A 168 -0.19 26.61 -3.42
N ALA A 169 -0.32 27.11 -2.20
CA ALA A 169 -1.58 27.65 -1.71
C ALA A 169 -2.05 28.83 -2.58
N GLY A 170 -3.33 28.80 -2.95
CA GLY A 170 -3.96 29.77 -3.85
C GLY A 170 -3.88 29.44 -5.34
N LYS A 171 -3.04 28.48 -5.75
CA LYS A 171 -2.95 28.01 -7.14
C LYS A 171 -4.12 27.09 -7.51
N THR A 172 -4.35 26.95 -8.81
CA THR A 172 -5.32 26.01 -9.35
C THR A 172 -4.68 24.63 -9.49
N ILE A 173 -5.43 23.60 -9.12
CA ILE A 173 -5.04 22.21 -9.24
C ILE A 173 -6.01 21.51 -10.19
N THR A 174 -5.48 20.71 -11.11
CA THR A 174 -6.24 19.74 -11.90
C THR A 174 -5.69 18.36 -11.58
N LEU A 175 -6.57 17.42 -11.25
CA LEU A 175 -6.20 16.07 -10.87
C LEU A 175 -7.16 15.02 -11.41
N VAL A 176 -6.60 13.82 -11.56
CA VAL A 176 -7.33 12.56 -11.58
C VAL A 176 -6.83 11.74 -10.40
N GLY A 177 -7.74 11.18 -9.62
CA GLY A 177 -7.38 10.41 -8.44
C GLY A 177 -8.48 9.46 -8.01
N VAL A 178 -8.23 8.76 -6.92
CA VAL A 178 -9.19 7.84 -6.32
C VAL A 178 -9.52 8.34 -4.93
N TYR A 179 -10.81 8.56 -4.65
CA TYR A 179 -11.24 8.83 -3.29
C TYR A 179 -11.68 7.55 -2.59
N SER A 180 -11.34 7.44 -1.31
CA SER A 180 -11.86 6.39 -0.44
C SER A 180 -13.18 6.83 0.18
N ALA A 181 -14.17 5.96 0.13
CA ALA A 181 -15.41 6.11 0.87
C ALA A 181 -15.12 6.34 2.36
N SER A 182 -15.84 7.28 2.97
CA SER A 182 -15.55 7.76 4.32
C SER A 182 -16.86 8.14 4.99
N ALA A 183 -17.08 7.61 6.20
CA ALA A 183 -18.21 8.05 7.02
C ALA A 183 -18.00 9.44 7.65
N THR A 184 -16.84 10.06 7.43
CA THR A 184 -16.51 11.39 7.95
C THR A 184 -16.78 12.47 6.89
N SER A 185 -16.81 13.72 7.31
CA SER A 185 -16.88 14.86 6.38
C SER A 185 -15.57 15.09 5.61
N THR A 186 -14.51 14.33 5.89
CA THR A 186 -13.24 14.45 5.18
C THR A 186 -13.09 13.31 4.16
N ILE A 187 -12.97 13.70 2.90
CA ILE A 187 -12.70 12.81 1.78
C ILE A 187 -11.20 12.87 1.47
N THR A 188 -10.55 11.71 1.46
CA THR A 188 -9.13 11.59 1.12
C THR A 188 -8.99 11.10 -0.31
N ILE A 189 -8.15 11.77 -1.09
CA ILE A 189 -7.92 11.48 -2.51
C ILE A 189 -6.46 11.10 -2.69
N THR A 190 -6.22 9.98 -3.38
CA THR A 190 -4.89 9.57 -3.84
C THR A 190 -4.76 9.89 -5.32
N PRO A 191 -3.89 10.83 -5.73
CA PRO A 191 -3.82 11.27 -7.12
C PRO A 191 -3.07 10.25 -7.98
N VAL A 192 -3.56 9.96 -9.18
CA VAL A 192 -2.84 9.19 -10.21
C VAL A 192 -2.31 10.06 -11.34
N SER A 193 -2.84 11.28 -11.45
CA SER A 193 -2.35 12.36 -12.31
C SER A 193 -2.68 13.69 -11.66
N MET A 194 -1.75 14.65 -11.69
CA MET A 194 -1.92 15.94 -11.03
C MET A 194 -1.05 17.01 -11.69
N SER A 195 -1.60 18.20 -11.84
CA SER A 195 -0.91 19.40 -12.35
C SER A 195 -1.38 20.65 -11.62
N ILE A 196 -0.51 21.65 -11.54
CA ILE A 196 -0.78 22.90 -10.81
C ILE A 196 -0.44 24.09 -11.71
N SER A 197 -1.32 25.09 -11.73
CA SER A 197 -1.19 26.33 -12.51
C SER A 197 -1.42 27.56 -11.65
#